data_AF-A0A3P7NJB7-F1
#
_entry.id   AF-A0A3P7NJB7-F1
#
_cell.length_a   1.000
_cell.length_b   1.000
_cell.length_c   1.000
_cell.angle_alpha   90.00
_cell.angle_beta   90.00
_cell.angle_gamma   90.00
#
_symmetry.space_group_name_H-M   'P 1'
#
loop_
_entity.id
_entity.type
_entity.pdbx_description
1 polymer ?
#
loop_
_entity_poly.entity_id
_entity_poly.type
_entity_poly.pdbx_seq_one_letter_code
_entity_poly.pdbx_strand_id
1 'polypeptide(L)'
;MANEVTVRAVRTKELQVSWTIPDLALGKLKSSRAIAILQEKYVTSCSTNDSPHACLLSELDHATTYRVVVEVCVTPKDALSFPESDVAWCSKTTGVQKKTLSQCTFIRCYSI
;
A
#
# COMPACT_ATOMS: atom_id res chain seq x y z
N MET A 1 11.60 -5.81 -3.64
CA MET A 1 10.75 -4.87 -2.87
C MET A 1 9.99 -3.97 -3.84
N ALA A 2 8.83 -3.42 -3.45
CA ALA A 2 8.14 -2.42 -4.28
C ALA A 2 8.94 -1.10 -4.34
N ASN A 3 8.85 -0.43 -5.48
CA ASN A 3 9.45 0.86 -5.79
C ASN A 3 8.36 1.89 -6.13
N GLU A 4 8.76 3.17 -6.17
CA GLU A 4 7.92 4.30 -6.64
C GLU A 4 6.53 4.37 -6.00
N VAL A 5 6.46 4.10 -4.70
CA VAL A 5 5.20 4.14 -3.94
C VAL A 5 4.64 5.56 -3.95
N THR A 6 3.49 5.72 -4.59
CA THR A 6 2.77 6.98 -4.69
C THR A 6 1.45 6.86 -3.94
N VAL A 7 1.20 7.81 -3.03
CA VAL A 7 -0.03 7.87 -2.24
C VAL A 7 -0.75 9.18 -2.53
N ARG A 8 -1.98 9.09 -3.03
CA ARG A 8 -2.84 10.23 -3.38
C ARG A 8 -4.10 10.21 -2.53
N ALA A 9 -4.46 11.37 -1.98
CA ALA A 9 -5.75 11.55 -1.35
C ALA A 9 -6.79 11.81 -2.45
N VAL A 10 -7.69 10.85 -2.66
CA VAL A 10 -8.69 10.91 -3.73
C VAL A 10 -10.05 11.32 -3.18
N ARG A 11 -10.41 10.87 -1.98
CA ARG A 11 -11.63 11.26 -1.28
C ARG A 11 -11.36 11.56 0.18
N THR A 12 -12.40 12.05 0.86
CA THR A 12 -12.35 12.42 2.27
C THR A 12 -12.10 11.23 3.20
N LYS A 13 -12.35 10.00 2.76
CA LYS A 13 -12.10 8.75 3.51
C LYS A 13 -11.26 7.73 2.74
N GLU A 14 -10.59 8.17 1.67
CA GLU A 14 -9.93 7.26 0.74
C GLU A 14 -8.56 7.76 0.31
N LEU A 15 -7.59 6.84 0.33
CA LEU A 15 -6.25 7.05 -0.22
C LEU A 15 -6.03 6.05 -1.36
N GLN A 16 -5.70 6.55 -2.55
CA GLN A 16 -5.25 5.73 -3.65
C GLN A 16 -3.74 5.51 -3.52
N VAL A 17 -3.33 4.25 -3.53
CA VAL A 17 -1.94 3.85 -3.45
C VAL A 17 -1.58 3.14 -4.75
N SER A 18 -0.49 3.56 -5.37
CA SER A 18 0.07 2.91 -6.55
C SER A 18 1.55 2.67 -6.34
N TRP A 19 2.06 1.52 -6.79
CA TRP A 19 3.46 1.17 -6.68
C TRP A 19 3.89 0.35 -7.89
N THR A 20 5.20 0.28 -8.11
CA THR A 20 5.78 -0.60 -9.12
C THR A 20 6.52 -1.73 -8.43
N ILE A 21 6.35 -2.94 -8.95
CA ILE A 21 7.15 -4.08 -8.50
C ILE A 21 8.17 -4.29 -9.62
N PRO A 22 9.48 -4.06 -9.35
CA PRO A 22 10.50 -4.31 -10.35
C PRO A 22 10.45 -5.77 -10.78
N ASP A 23 10.84 -6.04 -12.03
CA ASP A 23 10.80 -7.38 -12.60
C ASP A 23 11.45 -8.38 -11.63
N LEU A 24 10.67 -9.40 -11.27
CA LEU A 24 11.04 -10.38 -10.28
C LEU A 24 11.95 -11.41 -10.94
N ALA A 25 13.15 -10.98 -11.36
CA ALA A 25 14.17 -11.83 -11.96
C ALA A 25 14.53 -13.06 -11.09
N LEU A 26 14.21 -13.01 -9.79
CA LEU A 26 14.53 -14.03 -8.79
C LEU A 26 13.32 -14.86 -8.29
N GLY A 27 12.09 -14.62 -8.76
CA GLY A 27 10.93 -15.36 -8.22
C GLY A 27 9.56 -14.97 -8.77
N LYS A 28 8.49 -15.57 -8.22
CA LYS A 28 7.10 -15.25 -8.56
C LYS A 28 6.48 -14.37 -7.47
N LEU A 29 5.68 -13.37 -7.87
CA LEU A 29 4.89 -12.59 -6.93
C LEU A 29 3.85 -13.51 -6.27
N LYS A 30 3.89 -13.65 -4.95
CA LYS A 30 2.88 -14.40 -4.19
C LYS A 30 1.73 -13.48 -3.78
N SER A 31 2.07 -12.32 -3.22
CA SER A 31 1.09 -11.35 -2.76
C SER A 31 1.69 -9.95 -2.71
N SER A 32 0.88 -8.95 -2.98
CA SER A 32 1.23 -7.55 -2.87
C SER A 32 0.06 -6.78 -2.26
N ARG A 33 0.32 -6.04 -1.17
CA ARG A 33 -0.70 -5.29 -0.44
C ARG A 33 -0.19 -3.96 0.10
N ALA A 34 -1.03 -2.94 0.03
CA ALA A 34 -0.84 -1.68 0.74
C ALA A 34 -1.59 -1.70 2.08
N ILE A 35 -1.01 -1.05 3.07
CA ILE A 35 -1.49 -1.07 4.46
C ILE A 35 -1.47 0.37 4.98
N ALA A 36 -2.61 0.84 5.48
CA ALA A 36 -2.75 2.10 6.20
C ALA A 36 -2.47 1.88 7.69
N ILE A 37 -1.54 2.67 8.24
CA ILE A 37 -1.18 2.64 9.66
C ILE A 37 -1.45 4.01 10.26
N LEU A 38 -2.20 4.05 11.36
CA LEU A 38 -2.46 5.25 12.15
C LEU A 38 -1.96 5.00 13.56
N GLN A 39 -1.05 5.86 14.05
CA GLN A 39 -0.49 5.72 15.40
C GLN A 39 -0.02 4.27 15.70
N GLU A 40 0.72 3.69 14.75
CA GLU A 40 1.22 2.30 14.82
C GLU A 40 0.16 1.19 14.79
N LYS A 41 -1.13 1.52 14.67
CA LYS A 41 -2.21 0.57 14.48
C LYS A 41 -2.55 0.37 13.02
N TYR A 42 -2.76 -0.89 12.64
CA TYR A 42 -3.27 -1.28 11.33
C TYR A 42 -4.74 -0.87 11.24
N VAL A 43 -5.07 -0.01 10.29
CA VAL A 43 -6.44 0.50 10.12
C VAL A 43 -7.13 -0.27 9.01
N THR A 44 -6.52 -0.27 7.83
CA THR A 44 -7.07 -0.91 6.63
C THR A 44 -5.95 -1.37 5.72
N SER A 45 -6.24 -2.31 4.83
CA SER A 45 -5.30 -2.77 3.82
C SER A 45 -6.03 -3.16 2.55
N CYS A 46 -5.36 -2.99 1.42
CA CYS A 46 -5.83 -3.46 0.13
C CYS A 46 -4.74 -4.26 -0.56
N SER A 47 -5.11 -5.37 -1.20
CA SER A 47 -4.19 -6.23 -1.93
C SER A 47 -4.48 -6.16 -3.42
N THR A 48 -3.43 -6.13 -4.24
CA THR A 48 -3.54 -6.25 -5.69
C THR A 48 -2.31 -6.97 -6.22
N ASN A 49 -2.55 -7.93 -7.10
CA ASN A 49 -1.51 -8.66 -7.83
C ASN A 49 -1.49 -8.29 -9.32
N ASP A 50 -2.47 -7.53 -9.78
CA ASP A 50 -2.61 -7.13 -11.17
C ASP A 50 -1.75 -5.90 -11.46
N SER A 51 -1.19 -5.85 -12.68
CA SER A 51 -0.45 -4.70 -13.18
C SER A 51 -1.41 -3.78 -13.94
N PRO A 52 -1.44 -2.46 -13.67
CA PRO A 52 -0.61 -1.73 -12.70
C PRO A 52 -1.02 -1.99 -11.24
N HIS A 53 -0.02 -2.12 -10.35
CA HIS A 53 -0.27 -2.36 -8.93
C HIS A 53 -0.78 -1.09 -8.25
N ALA A 54 -2.09 -0.91 -8.28
CA ALA A 54 -2.79 0.15 -7.59
C ALA A 54 -3.97 -0.41 -6.80
N CYS A 55 -4.16 0.10 -5.59
CA CYS A 55 -5.33 -0.22 -4.79
C CYS A 55 -5.78 1.00 -3.98
N LEU A 56 -7.03 0.94 -3.53
CA LEU A 56 -7.68 2.03 -2.82
C LEU A 56 -7.91 1.61 -1.37
N LEU A 57 -7.36 2.40 -0.44
CA LEU A 57 -7.58 2.25 0.99
C LEU A 57 -8.82 3.05 1.36
N SER A 58 -9.89 2.34 1.70
CA SER A 58 -11.18 2.92 2.14
C SER A 58 -11.30 2.93 3.66
N GLU A 59 -12.40 3.50 4.15
CA GLU A 59 -12.76 3.49 5.59
C GLU A 59 -11.76 4.26 6.47
N LEU A 60 -11.11 5.28 5.89
CA LEU A 60 -10.23 6.17 6.63
C LEU A 60 -11.00 7.35 7.24
N ASP A 61 -10.45 7.93 8.29
CA ASP A 61 -10.94 9.16 8.90
C ASP A 61 -10.57 10.37 8.05
N HIS A 62 -11.39 11.41 8.17
CA HIS A 62 -11.20 12.69 7.49
C HIS A 62 -10.04 13.48 8.07
N ALA A 63 -9.31 14.22 7.21
CA ALA A 63 -8.22 15.09 7.63
C ALA A 63 -7.20 14.42 8.57
N THR A 64 -6.99 13.11 8.42
CA THR A 64 -6.10 12.31 9.28
C THR A 64 -4.87 11.87 8.49
N THR A 65 -3.69 11.98 9.12
CA THR A 65 -2.42 11.56 8.52
C THR A 65 -2.19 10.08 8.79
N TYR A 66 -2.17 9.29 7.72
CA TYR A 66 -1.86 7.87 7.74
C TYR A 66 -0.44 7.64 7.23
N ARG A 67 0.23 6.66 7.81
CA ARG A 67 1.47 6.08 7.28
C ARG A 67 1.10 4.86 6.44
N VAL A 68 1.31 4.95 5.14
CA VAL A 68 1.02 3.87 4.20
C VAL A 68 2.30 3.10 3.89
N VAL A 69 2.28 1.78 4.07
CA VAL A 69 3.37 0.88 3.68
C VAL A 69 2.87 -0.11 2.64
N VAL A 70 3.74 -0.49 1.69
CA VAL A 70 3.45 -1.56 0.75
C VAL A 70 4.26 -2.78 1.17
N GLU A 71 3.58 -3.90 1.37
CA GLU A 71 4.19 -5.19 1.63
C GLU A 71 4.10 -6.05 0.36
N VAL A 72 5.25 -6.53 -0.09
CA VAL A 72 5.38 -7.41 -1.25
C VAL A 72 6.01 -8.72 -0.80
N CYS A 73 5.29 -9.81 -1.02
CA CYS A 73 5.73 -11.16 -0.72
C CYS A 73 6.05 -11.89 -2.03
N VAL A 74 7.29 -12.37 -2.13
CA VAL A 74 7.78 -13.12 -3.29
C VAL A 74 8.14 -14.54 -2.89
N THR A 75 7.88 -15.49 -3.80
CA THR A 75 8.37 -16.86 -3.68
C THR A 75 9.60 -16.98 -4.57
N PRO A 76 10.82 -17.10 -3.99
CA PRO A 76 12.03 -17.27 -4.78
C PRO A 76 12.01 -18.61 -5.51
N LYS A 77 12.67 -18.68 -6.66
CA LYS A 77 12.72 -19.89 -7.49
C LYS A 77 13.37 -21.08 -6.75
N ASP A 78 14.36 -20.79 -5.90
CA ASP A 78 15.12 -21.80 -5.14
C ASP A 78 14.33 -22.41 -3.97
N ALA A 79 13.20 -21.83 -3.56
CA ALA A 79 12.33 -22.41 -2.51
C ALA A 79 11.51 -23.60 -3.01
N LEU A 80 11.48 -23.88 -4.32
CA LEU A 80 10.81 -25.06 -4.88
C LEU A 80 11.50 -26.39 -4.48
N SER A 81 12.71 -26.32 -3.93
CA SER A 81 13.48 -27.50 -3.52
C SER A 81 13.12 -28.02 -2.12
N PHE A 82 12.38 -27.26 -1.29
CA PHE A 82 11.97 -27.67 0.05
C PHE A 82 10.51 -27.26 0.31
N PRO A 83 9.53 -28.17 0.13
CA PRO A 83 8.10 -27.85 0.23
C PRO A 83 7.61 -27.57 1.66
N GLU A 84 8.49 -27.60 2.66
CA GLU A 84 8.09 -27.69 4.08
C GLU A 84 8.05 -26.34 4.81
N SER A 85 8.21 -25.23 4.11
CA SER A 85 7.94 -23.94 4.72
C SER A 85 7.41 -22.96 3.69
N ASP A 86 6.23 -22.41 3.98
CA ASP A 86 5.55 -21.32 3.29
C ASP A 86 6.37 -20.00 3.36
N VAL A 87 7.67 -20.06 3.06
CA VAL A 87 8.62 -18.94 3.18
C VAL A 87 8.38 -17.99 2.02
N ALA A 88 7.33 -17.19 2.15
CA ALA A 88 7.18 -15.99 1.37
C ALA A 88 8.15 -14.95 1.94
N TRP A 89 9.11 -14.51 1.12
CA TRP A 89 9.98 -13.39 1.50
C TRP A 89 9.19 -12.10 1.33
N CYS A 90 8.59 -11.65 2.44
CA CYS A 90 7.83 -10.42 2.50
C CYS A 90 8.76 -9.24 2.82
N SER A 91 8.81 -8.27 1.92
CA SER A 91 9.51 -6.99 2.10
C SER A 91 8.50 -5.86 2.23
N LYS A 92 8.70 -4.96 3.19
CA LYS A 92 7.90 -3.74 3.35
C LYS A 92 8.67 -2.53 2.83
N THR A 93 7.98 -1.61 2.16
CA THR A 93 8.57 -0.33 1.76
C THR A 93 8.68 0.63 2.94
N THR A 94 9.51 1.66 2.77
CA THR A 94 9.49 2.83 3.65
C THR A 94 8.09 3.43 3.64
N GLY A 95 7.55 3.72 4.82
CA GLY A 95 6.19 4.23 4.95
C GLY A 95 6.05 5.65 4.41
N VAL A 96 5.08 5.87 3.53
CA VAL A 96 4.72 7.18 2.99
C VAL A 96 3.62 7.78 3.83
N GLN A 97 3.84 8.98 4.36
CA GLN A 97 2.81 9.69 5.12
C GLN A 97 1.89 10.47 4.18
N LYS A 98 0.58 10.28 4.32
CA LYS A 98 -0.41 11.05 3.57
C LYS A 98 -1.63 11.36 4.40
N LYS A 99 -2.11 12.59 4.25
CA LYS A 99 -3.33 13.08 4.89
C LYS A 99 -4.52 12.88 3.97
N THR A 100 -5.61 12.32 4.48
CA THR A 100 -6.90 12.26 3.77
C THR A 100 -7.49 13.66 3.59
N LEU A 101 -8.39 13.82 2.61
CA LEU A 101 -9.02 15.12 2.39
C LEU A 101 -9.88 15.49 3.60
N SER A 102 -9.89 16.77 3.95
CA SER A 102 -10.84 17.29 4.93
C SER A 102 -12.26 17.21 4.39
N GLN A 103 -13.22 16.90 5.25
CA GLN A 103 -14.61 17.18 4.94
C GLN A 103 -14.75 18.69 4.71
N CYS A 104 -15.05 19.11 3.48
CA CYS A 104 -15.42 20.50 3.21
C CYS A 104 -16.84 20.68 3.74
N THR A 105 -16.97 20.96 5.04
CA THR A 105 -18.21 21.49 5.60
C THR A 105 -18.30 22.95 5.15
N PHE A 106 -19.17 23.20 4.18
CA PHE A 106 -19.62 24.50 3.66
C PHE A 106 -18.84 25.76 4.13
N ILE A 107 -18.12 26.40 3.20
CA ILE A 107 -17.79 27.86 3.06
C ILE A 107 -16.32 28.21 2.76
N ARG A 108 -15.30 27.36 3.00
CA ARG A 108 -13.91 27.74 2.64
C ARG A 108 -13.02 26.59 2.17
N CYS A 109 -13.21 26.13 0.93
CA CYS A 109 -12.22 25.33 0.22
C CYS A 109 -11.76 26.06 -1.07
N TYR A 110 -11.37 27.33 -0.95
CA TYR A 110 -10.45 28.01 -1.87
C TYR A 110 -9.46 28.81 -1.02
N SER A 111 -8.18 28.47 -1.13
CA SER A 111 -7.10 29.42 -0.87
C SER A 111 -5.90 28.98 -1.71
N ILE A 112 -5.82 29.66 -2.86
CA ILE A 112 -4.67 30.08 -3.67
C ILE A 112 -3.57 29.04 -3.90
#